data_AF-A0A843KWV7-F1
#
_entry.id   AF-A0A843KWV7-F1
#
_cell.length_a   1.000
_cell.length_b   1.000
_cell.length_c   1.000
_cell.angle_alpha   90.00
_cell.angle_beta   90.00
_cell.angle_gamma   90.00
#
_symmetry.space_group_name_H-M   'P 1'
#
loop_
_entity.id
_entity.type
_entity.pdbx_description
1 polymer ?
#
loop_
_entity_poly.entity_id
_entity_poly.type
_entity_poly.pdbx_seq_one_letter_code
_entity_poly.pdbx_strand_id
1 'polypeptide(L)'
;MKNAGCDIVVCDIMVRKYLPAMRAEMVTRLVQREGITQSDAAKMLGVSRAAVSQYMSRKRGDSGVEISHELDSLIDRWALSVTSSDTGITLCDICRCAMKR
;
A
#
# COMPACT_ATOMS: atom_id res chain seq x y z
N MET A 1 -22.87 1.35 -7.75
CA MET A 1 -23.04 2.69 -8.34
C MET A 1 -21.77 3.03 -9.13
N LYS A 2 -21.86 3.20 -10.45
CA LYS A 2 -20.74 3.75 -11.25
C LYS A 2 -20.73 5.25 -11.01
N ASN A 3 -19.86 5.74 -10.13
CA ASN A 3 -19.60 7.17 -10.02
C ASN A 3 -18.98 7.64 -11.35
N ALA A 4 -19.47 8.74 -11.91
CA ALA A 4 -18.82 9.38 -13.05
C ALA A 4 -17.34 9.60 -12.69
N GLY A 5 -16.43 8.95 -13.41
CA GLY A 5 -14.98 8.96 -13.11
C GLY A 5 -14.38 7.65 -12.57
N CYS A 6 -15.16 6.57 -12.40
CA CYS A 6 -14.59 5.23 -12.15
C CYS A 6 -14.44 4.48 -13.47
N ASP A 7 -13.23 4.56 -14.06
CA ASP A 7 -12.86 3.83 -15.28
C ASP A 7 -11.46 3.17 -15.14
N ILE A 8 -11.07 2.41 -16.17
CA ILE A 8 -9.80 1.68 -16.16
C ILE A 8 -8.58 2.60 -16.16
N VAL A 9 -8.70 3.81 -16.72
CA VAL A 9 -7.60 4.79 -16.77
C VAL A 9 -7.32 5.31 -15.36
N VAL A 10 -8.37 5.61 -14.59
CA VAL A 10 -8.24 5.99 -13.18
C VAL A 10 -7.65 4.84 -12.36
N CYS A 11 -8.13 3.61 -12.55
CA CYS A 11 -7.56 2.44 -11.87
C CYS A 11 -6.08 2.20 -12.22
N ASP A 12 -5.68 2.36 -13.48
CA ASP A 12 -4.27 2.21 -13.90
C ASP A 12 -3.36 3.26 -13.22
N ILE A 13 -3.84 4.51 -13.08
CA ILE A 13 -3.12 5.54 -12.31
C ILE A 13 -2.95 5.10 -10.85
N MET A 14 -4.00 4.58 -10.21
CA MET A 14 -3.92 4.11 -8.82
C MET A 14 -2.92 2.95 -8.68
N VAL A 15 -2.93 1.99 -9.62
CA VAL A 15 -2.04 0.83 -9.59
C VAL A 15 -0.58 1.21 -9.90
N ARG A 16 -0.33 2.15 -10.81
CA ARG A 16 1.02 2.52 -11.23
C ARG A 16 1.68 3.56 -10.34
N LYS A 17 0.90 4.49 -9.75
CA LYS A 17 1.44 5.58 -8.94
C LYS A 17 1.25 5.34 -7.44
N TYR A 18 0.03 5.10 -6.99
CA TYR A 18 -0.29 5.07 -5.56
C TYR A 18 0.08 3.73 -4.93
N LEU A 19 -0.35 2.62 -5.52
CA LEU A 19 -0.15 1.29 -4.94
C LEU A 19 1.33 0.96 -4.66
N PRO A 20 2.32 1.31 -5.51
CA PRO A 20 3.72 1.03 -5.21
C PRO A 20 4.24 1.84 -4.02
N ALA A 21 3.90 3.13 -3.92
CA ALA A 21 4.27 3.98 -2.79
C ALA A 21 3.66 3.49 -1.48
N MET A 22 2.35 3.24 -1.50
CA MET A 22 1.63 2.72 -0.35
C MET A 22 2.16 1.36 0.08
N ARG A 23 2.52 0.48 -0.86
CA ARG A 23 3.10 -0.83 -0.54
C ARG A 23 4.46 -0.70 0.12
N ALA A 24 5.31 0.22 -0.36
CA ALA A 24 6.60 0.46 0.27
C ALA A 24 6.46 0.99 1.70
N GLU A 25 5.50 1.89 1.92
CA GLU A 25 5.19 2.41 3.25
C GLU A 25 4.61 1.33 4.17
N MET A 26 3.63 0.55 3.70
CA MET A 26 3.05 -0.58 4.45
C MET A 26 4.12 -1.58 4.87
N VAL A 27 5.02 -1.97 3.96
CA VAL A 27 6.14 -2.89 4.27
C VAL A 27 7.08 -2.27 5.30
N THR A 28 7.35 -0.97 5.20
CA THR A 28 8.19 -0.25 6.16
C THR A 28 7.58 -0.27 7.56
N ARG A 29 6.26 -0.10 7.69
CA ARG A 29 5.55 -0.18 8.98
C ARG A 29 5.62 -1.58 9.59
N LEU A 30 5.35 -2.62 8.80
CA LEU A 30 5.46 -4.00 9.27
C LEU A 30 6.86 -4.28 9.84
N VAL A 31 7.92 -3.85 9.16
CA VAL A 31 9.28 -4.17 9.60
C VAL A 31 9.79 -3.25 10.71
N GLN A 32 9.60 -1.94 10.58
CA GLN A 32 10.19 -0.95 11.49
C GLN A 32 9.33 -0.62 12.71
N ARG A 33 8.00 -0.62 12.56
CA ARG A 33 7.08 -0.28 13.67
C ARG A 33 6.61 -1.53 14.41
N GLU A 34 6.21 -2.57 13.67
CA GLU A 34 5.69 -3.81 14.25
C GLU A 34 6.79 -4.85 14.57
N GLY A 35 8.04 -4.58 14.16
CA GLY A 35 9.19 -5.46 14.44
C GLY A 35 9.19 -6.79 13.67
N ILE A 36 8.39 -6.91 12.61
CA ILE A 36 8.30 -8.14 11.80
C ILE A 36 9.57 -8.29 10.97
N THR A 37 10.14 -9.50 10.94
CA THR A 37 11.33 -9.73 10.11
C THR A 37 11.01 -9.59 8.63
N GLN A 38 11.97 -9.14 7.81
CA GLN A 38 11.75 -9.06 6.35
C GLN A 38 11.37 -10.41 5.73
N SER A 39 11.84 -11.52 6.30
CA SER A 39 11.51 -12.87 5.84
C SER A 39 10.06 -13.23 6.14
N ASP A 40 9.54 -12.87 7.32
CA ASP A 40 8.15 -13.16 7.67
C ASP A 40 7.19 -12.23 6.96
N ALA A 41 7.52 -10.94 6.83
CA ALA A 41 6.76 -10.01 5.99
C ALA A 41 6.66 -10.52 4.53
N ALA A 42 7.74 -11.09 3.99
CA ALA A 42 7.74 -11.68 2.64
C ALA A 42 6.76 -12.87 2.54
N LYS A 43 6.74 -13.77 3.54
CA LYS A 43 5.79 -14.89 3.59
C LYS A 43 4.35 -14.41 3.68
N MET A 44 4.07 -13.47 4.58
CA MET A 44 2.72 -12.92 4.80
C MET A 44 2.16 -12.24 3.55
N LEU A 45 3.03 -11.55 2.80
CA LEU A 45 2.65 -10.83 1.58
C LEU A 45 2.72 -11.68 0.30
N GLY A 46 3.20 -12.93 0.37
CA GLY A 46 3.39 -13.79 -0.80
C GLY A 46 4.40 -13.25 -1.81
N VAL A 47 5.45 -12.57 -1.35
CA VAL A 47 6.52 -12.00 -2.20
C VAL A 47 7.90 -12.50 -1.78
N SER A 48 8.95 -12.17 -2.54
CA SER A 48 10.32 -12.50 -2.15
C SER A 48 10.84 -11.55 -1.06
N ARG A 49 11.76 -12.04 -0.22
CA ARG A 49 12.51 -11.19 0.73
C ARG A 49 13.26 -10.05 0.03
N ALA A 50 13.75 -10.30 -1.19
CA ALA A 50 14.38 -9.27 -2.02
C ALA A 50 13.38 -8.15 -2.39
N ALA A 51 12.11 -8.48 -2.68
CA ALA A 51 11.09 -7.47 -2.92
C ALA A 51 10.85 -6.61 -1.67
N VAL A 52 10.77 -7.22 -0.48
CA VAL A 52 10.67 -6.50 0.81
C VAL A 52 11.84 -5.54 1.01
N SER A 53 13.08 -6.02 0.82
CA SER A 53 14.28 -5.17 0.89
C SER A 53 14.25 -4.01 -0.11
N GLN A 54 13.76 -4.24 -1.33
CA GLN A 54 13.63 -3.20 -2.35
C GLN A 54 12.54 -2.17 -2.01
N TYR A 55 11.45 -2.57 -1.35
CA TYR A 55 10.45 -1.64 -0.82
C TYR A 55 11.02 -0.78 0.31
N MET A 56 11.71 -1.40 1.27
CA MET A 56 12.33 -0.67 2.39
C MET A 56 13.41 0.32 1.94
N SER A 57 14.20 -0.04 0.92
CA SER A 57 15.21 0.84 0.33
C SER A 57 14.66 1.81 -0.71
N ARG A 58 13.32 1.88 -0.87
CA ARG A 58 12.61 2.71 -1.87
C ARG A 58 13.01 2.47 -3.34
N LYS A 59 13.88 1.49 -3.64
CA LYS A 59 14.15 1.00 -5.01
C LYS A 59 12.86 0.56 -5.71
N ARG A 60 11.86 0.13 -4.95
CA ARG A 60 10.46 -0.01 -5.38
C ARG A 60 9.59 0.90 -4.54
N GLY A 61 8.62 1.54 -5.17
CA GLY A 61 7.63 2.38 -4.50
C GLY A 61 8.08 3.83 -4.26
N ASP A 62 9.18 4.26 -4.87
CA ASP A 62 9.47 5.69 -5.03
C ASP A 62 8.73 6.24 -6.25
N SER A 63 7.45 6.59 -6.06
CA SER A 63 6.59 7.14 -7.12
C SER A 63 6.36 8.65 -7.01
N GLY A 64 7.03 9.32 -6.07
CA GLY A 64 6.84 10.74 -5.78
C GLY A 64 5.42 11.10 -5.27
N VAL A 65 4.62 10.10 -4.91
CA VAL A 65 3.29 10.31 -4.34
C VAL A 65 3.41 10.83 -2.93
N GLU A 66 2.80 11.98 -2.67
CA GLU A 66 2.62 12.50 -1.32
C GLU A 66 1.56 11.67 -0.58
N ILE A 67 1.91 11.18 0.61
CA ILE A 67 1.00 10.40 1.45
C ILE A 67 0.21 11.39 2.32
N SER A 68 -1.04 11.65 1.92
CA SER A 68 -1.98 12.44 2.73
C SER A 68 -2.31 11.71 4.05
N HIS A 69 -2.89 12.42 5.02
CA HIS A 69 -3.32 11.82 6.28
C HIS A 69 -4.33 10.67 6.09
N GLU A 70 -5.22 10.78 5.10
CA GLU A 70 -6.20 9.73 4.76
C GLU A 70 -5.53 8.52 4.14
N LEU A 71 -4.52 8.72 3.29
CA LEU A 71 -3.72 7.63 2.74
C LEU A 71 -2.87 6.97 3.82
N ASP A 72 -2.31 7.76 4.74
CA ASP A 72 -1.55 7.27 5.89
C ASP A 72 -2.39 6.34 6.76
N SER A 73 -3.58 6.80 7.13
CA SER A 73 -4.56 6.00 7.90
C SER A 73 -4.98 4.73 7.15
N LEU A 74 -5.12 4.81 5.81
CA LEU A 74 -5.44 3.65 4.98
C LEU A 74 -4.29 2.63 4.94
N ILE A 75 -3.03 3.10 4.97
CA ILE A 75 -1.84 2.25 5.02
C ILE A 75 -1.73 1.55 6.39
N ASP A 76 -2.04 2.23 7.49
CA ASP A 76 -2.11 1.59 8.82
C ASP A 76 -3.13 0.45 8.83
N ARG A 77 -4.34 0.70 8.33
CA ARG A 77 -5.35 -0.37 8.17
C ARG A 77 -4.86 -1.51 7.30
N TRP A 78 -4.13 -1.20 6.23
CA TRP A 78 -3.56 -2.25 5.39
C TRP A 78 -2.51 -3.08 6.14
N ALA A 79 -1.58 -2.45 6.86
CA ALA A 79 -0.59 -3.15 7.65
C ALA A 79 -1.24 -4.05 8.72
N LEU A 80 -2.26 -3.54 9.42
CA LEU A 80 -3.04 -4.31 10.39
C LEU A 80 -3.75 -5.51 9.75
N SER A 81 -4.33 -5.36 8.56
CA SER A 81 -5.00 -6.47 7.85
C SER A 81 -4.03 -7.57 7.36
N VAL A 82 -2.72 -7.30 7.35
CA VAL A 82 -1.70 -8.31 7.03
C VAL A 82 -1.36 -9.14 8.27
N THR A 83 -1.36 -8.53 9.45
CA THR A 83 -1.02 -9.18 10.73
C THR A 83 -2.21 -9.79 11.45
N SER A 84 -3.39 -9.22 11.24
CA SER A 84 -4.68 -9.69 11.76
C SER A 84 -5.56 -10.19 10.62
N SER A 85 -6.42 -11.17 10.87
CA SER A 85 -7.38 -11.68 9.88
C SER A 85 -8.56 -10.72 9.61
N ASP A 86 -8.29 -9.41 9.64
CA ASP A 86 -9.24 -8.33 9.36
C ASP A 86 -9.45 -8.15 7.84
N THR A 87 -10.53 -7.47 7.49
CA THR A 87 -10.84 -7.09 6.11
C THR A 87 -9.77 -6.17 5.53
N GLY A 88 -9.05 -6.66 4.52
CA GLY A 88 -8.04 -5.88 3.79
C GLY A 88 -8.61 -4.66 3.06
N ILE A 89 -7.72 -3.85 2.50
CA ILE A 89 -8.10 -2.67 1.71
C ILE A 89 -8.29 -3.02 0.23
N THR A 90 -9.09 -2.23 -0.48
CA THR A 90 -9.29 -2.36 -1.92
C THR A 90 -8.63 -1.23 -2.69
N LEU A 91 -8.40 -1.43 -3.99
CA LEU A 91 -7.95 -0.35 -4.89
C LEU A 91 -8.94 0.82 -4.89
N CYS A 92 -10.24 0.55 -4.70
CA CYS A 92 -11.26 1.59 -4.59
C CYS A 92 -11.13 2.42 -3.32
N ASP A 93 -10.60 1.88 -2.21
CA ASP A 93 -10.29 2.66 -1.02
C ASP A 93 -9.17 3.66 -1.30
N ILE A 94 -8.12 3.20 -1.99
CA ILE A 94 -7.01 4.06 -2.44
C ILE A 94 -7.55 5.18 -3.31
N CYS A 95 -8.36 4.84 -4.32
CA CYS A 95 -8.97 5.81 -5.24
C CYS A 95 -9.82 6.85 -4.50
N ARG A 96 -10.67 6.41 -3.55
CA ARG A 96 -11.51 7.32 -2.76
C ARG A 96 -10.69 8.25 -1.86
N CYS A 97 -9.57 7.79 -1.29
CA CYS A 97 -8.69 8.67 -0.51
C CYS A 97 -7.95 9.65 -1.42
N ALA A 98 -7.36 9.17 -2.52
CA ALA A 98 -6.54 9.98 -3.43
C ALA A 98 -7.34 11.04 -4.21
N MET A 99 -8.61 10.78 -4.51
CA MET A 99 -9.47 11.67 -5.32
C MET A 99 -10.31 12.64 -4.48
N LYS A 100 -10.30 12.52 -3.14
CA LYS A 100 -10.94 13.50 -2.27
C LYS A 100 -10.09 14.77 -2.28
N ARG A 101 -10.66 15.85 -2.81
CA ARG A 101 -10.14 17.21 -2.64
C ARG A 101 -10.52 17.75 -1.27
#